data_AF-A0A2S9V9D0-F1
#
_entry.id   AF-A0A2S9V9D0-F1
#
_cell.length_a   1.000
_cell.length_b   1.000
_cell.length_c   1.000
_cell.angle_alpha   90.00
_cell.angle_beta   90.00
_cell.angle_gamma   90.00
#
_symmetry.space_group_name_H-M   'P 1'
#
loop_
_entity.id
_entity.type
_entity.pdbx_description
1 polymer ?
#
loop_
_entity_poly.entity_id
_entity_poly.type
_entity_poly.pdbx_seq_one_letter_code
_entity_poly.pdbx_strand_id
1 'polypeptide(L)'
;MFNPFSFPPFAWNMPLSGDVKDISPVTSWFSPQYEFNIAGNAALEKQVITKVASYGKQLGKLTNAVLELADGEPGAAVESLRAMAKEIEDLKNKTLVDSIEADLAKLKSQDTAAYQELLKRLSR
;
A
#
# COMPACT_ATOMS: atom_id res chain seq x y z
N MET A 1 -15.61 16.95 -42.29
CA MET A 1 -14.35 17.44 -41.67
C MET A 1 -14.73 17.97 -40.29
N PHE A 2 -14.35 17.25 -39.23
CA PHE A 2 -14.63 17.63 -37.84
C PHE A 2 -13.54 18.60 -37.38
N ASN A 3 -13.93 19.76 -36.85
CA ASN A 3 -12.98 20.76 -36.35
C ASN A 3 -12.87 20.61 -34.82
N PRO A 4 -11.77 20.09 -34.27
CA PRO A 4 -11.67 19.69 -32.86
C PRO A 4 -11.56 20.87 -31.87
N PHE A 5 -11.68 22.11 -32.34
CA PHE A 5 -11.53 23.33 -31.54
C PHE A 5 -12.81 24.18 -31.45
N SER A 6 -13.99 23.62 -31.77
CA SER A 6 -15.29 24.32 -31.71
C SER A 6 -16.04 24.11 -30.38
N PHE A 7 -15.35 24.14 -29.24
CA PHE A 7 -16.01 24.22 -27.93
C PHE A 7 -16.05 25.67 -27.45
N PRO A 8 -17.21 26.22 -27.06
CA PRO A 8 -17.26 27.57 -26.50
C PRO A 8 -16.50 27.59 -25.16
N PRO A 9 -15.66 28.60 -24.90
CA PRO A 9 -15.05 28.77 -23.60
C PRO A 9 -16.17 29.15 -22.61
N PHE A 10 -16.08 28.67 -21.37
CA PHE A 10 -17.01 29.00 -20.27
C PHE A 10 -18.32 28.21 -20.20
N ALA A 11 -18.23 26.88 -20.07
CA ALA A 11 -19.19 26.14 -19.25
C ALA A 11 -18.89 26.41 -17.78
N TRP A 12 -19.24 27.61 -17.32
CA TRP A 12 -19.08 28.04 -15.93
C TRP A 12 -20.27 27.53 -15.11
N ASN A 13 -20.10 26.39 -14.44
CA ASN A 13 -21.10 25.85 -13.53
C ASN A 13 -21.17 26.71 -12.27
N MET A 14 -22.18 27.58 -12.16
CA MET A 14 -22.39 28.42 -10.97
C MET A 14 -22.93 27.61 -9.77
N PRO A 15 -22.50 27.92 -8.54
CA PRO A 15 -22.77 27.11 -7.33
C PRO A 15 -24.23 27.15 -6.82
N LEU A 16 -25.18 27.67 -7.60
CA LEU A 16 -26.60 27.75 -7.25
C LEU A 16 -27.51 27.00 -8.24
N SER A 17 -26.95 26.23 -9.18
CA SER A 17 -27.70 25.53 -10.23
C SER A 17 -28.39 24.22 -9.78
N GLY A 18 -28.53 23.98 -8.47
CA GLY A 18 -29.27 22.84 -7.94
C GLY A 18 -28.64 21.45 -8.18
N ASP A 19 -27.52 21.37 -8.90
CA ASP A 19 -26.72 20.15 -9.08
C ASP A 19 -25.33 20.32 -8.43
N VAL A 20 -25.31 20.89 -7.23
CA VAL A 20 -24.14 20.80 -6.35
C VAL A 20 -24.28 19.48 -5.63
N LYS A 21 -23.77 18.41 -6.24
CA LYS A 21 -23.46 17.19 -5.49
C LYS A 21 -22.54 17.62 -4.37
N ASP A 22 -22.99 17.37 -3.13
CA ASP A 22 -22.18 17.54 -1.94
C ASP A 22 -21.02 16.54 -2.04
N ILE A 23 -19.95 16.95 -2.72
CA ILE A 23 -18.68 16.27 -2.65
C ILE A 23 -18.16 16.66 -1.28
N SER A 24 -18.59 15.92 -0.26
CA SER A 24 -18.02 15.95 1.07
C SER A 24 -16.49 15.99 0.93
N PRO A 25 -15.83 17.13 1.19
CA PRO A 25 -14.43 17.32 0.80
C PRO A 25 -13.49 16.75 1.87
N VAL A 26 -13.87 15.62 2.48
CA VAL A 26 -13.18 15.03 3.62
C VAL A 26 -13.12 13.51 3.42
N THR A 27 -11.96 13.11 2.89
CA THR A 27 -11.20 11.89 3.26
C THR A 27 -11.67 10.51 2.78
N SER A 28 -11.95 10.32 1.49
CA SER A 28 -11.79 8.97 0.88
C SER A 28 -10.33 8.52 0.79
N TRP A 29 -9.37 9.45 0.82
CA TRP A 29 -7.93 9.14 0.86
C TRP A 29 -7.45 8.62 2.22
N PHE A 30 -8.20 8.85 3.30
CA PHE A 30 -7.83 8.49 4.68
C PHE A 30 -8.90 7.69 5.42
N SER A 31 -9.99 7.30 4.76
CA SER A 31 -11.03 6.47 5.36
C SER A 31 -10.63 4.99 5.31
N PRO A 32 -10.66 4.25 6.44
CA PRO A 32 -10.45 2.79 6.46
C PRO A 32 -11.55 2.01 5.73
N GLN A 33 -12.60 2.69 5.27
CA GLN A 33 -13.86 2.08 4.85
C GLN A 33 -13.93 1.72 3.35
N TYR A 34 -12.84 1.93 2.59
CA TYR A 34 -12.78 1.48 1.20
C TYR A 34 -11.86 0.27 1.11
N GLU A 35 -12.46 -0.89 0.86
CA GLU A 35 -11.80 -2.07 0.33
C GLU A 35 -11.22 -1.69 -1.04
N PHE A 36 -10.05 -1.08 -1.04
CA PHE A 36 -9.19 -1.11 -2.22
C PHE A 36 -9.01 -2.58 -2.56
N ASN A 37 -8.96 -2.90 -3.86
CA ASN A 37 -8.61 -4.24 -4.33
C ASN A 37 -7.18 -4.56 -3.86
N ILE A 38 -7.04 -4.94 -2.59
CA ILE A 38 -5.79 -5.39 -2.00
C ILE A 38 -5.57 -6.74 -2.63
N ALA A 39 -4.74 -6.81 -3.68
CA ALA A 39 -4.33 -8.06 -4.30
C ALA A 39 -3.43 -8.92 -3.37
N GLY A 40 -3.40 -8.64 -2.06
CA GLY A 40 -2.48 -9.17 -1.05
C GLY A 40 -3.12 -9.35 0.34
N ASN A 41 -2.29 -9.57 1.38
CA ASN A 41 -2.77 -9.84 2.74
C ASN A 41 -3.21 -8.55 3.45
N ALA A 42 -4.52 -8.35 3.63
CA ALA A 42 -5.09 -7.14 4.25
C ALA A 42 -4.56 -6.85 5.68
N ALA A 43 -4.24 -7.89 6.46
CA ALA A 43 -3.67 -7.70 7.80
C ALA A 43 -2.24 -7.16 7.74
N LEU A 44 -1.45 -7.62 6.77
CA LEU A 44 -0.10 -7.10 6.52
C LEU A 44 -0.16 -5.65 6.01
N GLU A 45 -1.05 -5.33 5.08
CA GLU A 45 -1.21 -3.95 4.59
C GLU A 45 -1.60 -2.98 5.70
N LYS A 46 -2.53 -3.37 6.58
CA LYS A 46 -2.87 -2.58 7.78
C LYS A 46 -1.63 -2.35 8.65
N GLN A 47 -0.79 -3.36 8.83
CA GLN A 47 0.45 -3.21 9.59
C GLN A 47 1.44 -2.27 8.91
N VAL A 48 1.60 -2.33 7.60
CA VAL A 48 2.47 -1.41 6.85
C VAL A 48 2.00 0.04 7.00
N ILE A 49 0.70 0.30 6.82
CA ILE A 49 0.10 1.64 6.94
C ILE A 49 0.29 2.21 8.35
N THR A 50 0.09 1.36 9.37
CA THR A 50 0.14 1.80 10.78
C THR A 50 1.56 1.94 11.31
N LYS A 51 2.48 1.06 10.90
CA LYS A 51 3.84 0.97 11.49
C LYS A 51 4.91 1.68 10.67
N VAL A 52 4.81 1.69 9.34
CA VAL A 52 5.84 2.26 8.46
C VAL A 52 5.46 3.67 8.03
N ALA A 53 4.35 3.78 7.30
CA ALA A 53 3.85 5.07 6.81
C ALA A 53 2.45 4.92 6.21
N SER A 54 1.62 5.94 6.40
CA SER A 54 0.38 6.09 5.63
C SER A 54 0.68 6.24 4.13
N TYR A 55 -0.27 5.87 3.28
CA TYR A 55 -0.13 5.97 1.83
C TYR A 55 0.28 7.38 1.35
N GLY A 56 -0.29 8.43 1.94
CA GLY A 56 0.09 9.81 1.62
C GLY A 56 1.55 10.14 1.97
N LYS A 57 2.07 9.59 3.07
CA LYS A 57 3.49 9.75 3.46
C LYS A 57 4.40 8.93 2.54
N GLN A 58 3.99 7.73 2.11
CA GLN A 58 4.74 6.92 1.14
C GLN A 58 4.85 7.65 -0.22
N LEU A 59 3.73 8.16 -0.73
CA LEU A 59 3.71 8.94 -1.97
C LEU A 59 4.56 10.21 -1.87
N GLY A 60 4.48 10.94 -0.75
CA GLY A 60 5.32 12.12 -0.52
C GLY A 60 6.82 11.83 -0.56
N LYS A 61 7.26 10.71 0.03
CA LYS A 61 8.67 10.29 -0.08
C LYS A 61 9.07 9.98 -1.52
N LEU A 62 8.21 9.28 -2.25
CA LEU A 62 8.42 8.90 -3.66
C LEU A 62 8.57 10.12 -4.56
N THR A 63 7.71 11.12 -4.41
CA THR A 63 7.83 12.38 -5.11
C THR A 63 9.16 13.07 -4.81
N ASN A 64 9.56 13.18 -3.54
CA ASN A 64 10.80 13.86 -3.16
C ASN A 64 12.05 13.14 -3.71
N ALA A 65 12.09 11.81 -3.64
CA ALA A 65 13.22 11.05 -4.18
C ALA A 65 13.29 11.12 -5.71
N VAL A 66 12.15 11.14 -6.41
CA VAL A 66 12.12 11.31 -7.87
C VAL A 66 12.61 12.70 -8.28
N LEU A 67 12.26 13.74 -7.53
CA LEU A 67 12.77 15.10 -7.76
C LEU A 67 14.29 15.17 -7.54
N GLU A 68 14.81 14.60 -6.43
CA GLU A 68 16.26 14.53 -6.19
C GLU A 68 17.01 13.80 -7.32
N LEU A 69 16.46 12.68 -7.79
CA LEU A 69 17.04 11.94 -8.92
C LEU A 69 16.97 12.73 -10.23
N ALA A 70 15.90 13.48 -10.47
CA ALA A 70 15.75 14.32 -11.66
C ALA A 70 16.71 15.52 -11.64
N ASP A 71 17.02 16.04 -10.45
CA ASP A 71 18.00 17.11 -10.23
C ASP A 71 19.46 16.60 -10.33
N GLY A 72 19.67 15.28 -10.43
CA GLY A 72 20.97 14.65 -10.69
C GLY A 72 21.82 14.38 -9.44
N GLU A 73 21.31 14.69 -8.25
CA GLU A 73 22.01 14.54 -6.98
C GLU A 73 21.21 13.62 -6.05
N PRO A 74 21.50 12.30 -6.00
CA PRO A 74 20.83 11.41 -5.06
C PRO A 74 21.10 11.88 -3.63
N GLY A 75 20.04 12.35 -2.97
CA GLY A 75 20.11 13.04 -1.69
C GLY A 75 19.42 12.30 -0.55
N ALA A 76 19.00 13.07 0.45
CA ALA A 76 18.43 12.54 1.67
C ALA A 76 17.06 11.87 1.45
N ALA A 77 16.28 12.30 0.46
CA ALA A 77 14.99 11.70 0.15
C ALA A 77 15.13 10.31 -0.46
N VAL A 78 16.11 10.09 -1.34
CA VAL A 78 16.44 8.75 -1.87
C VAL A 78 16.81 7.79 -0.74
N GLU A 79 17.67 8.20 0.18
CA GLU A 79 18.03 7.38 1.36
C GLU A 79 16.83 7.12 2.28
N SER A 80 15.99 8.13 2.49
CA SER A 80 14.75 8.00 3.27
C SER A 80 13.78 6.98 2.66
N LEU A 81 13.81 6.83 1.34
CA LEU A 81 13.00 5.87 0.60
C LEU A 81 13.56 4.47 0.66
N ARG A 82 14.89 4.33 0.56
CA ARG A 82 15.58 3.05 0.79
C ARG A 82 15.32 2.51 2.19
N ALA A 83 15.41 3.37 3.21
CA ALA A 83 15.10 3.00 4.58
C ALA A 83 13.65 2.52 4.74
N MET A 84 12.69 3.25 4.17
CA MET A 84 11.29 2.84 4.17
C MET A 84 11.06 1.50 3.47
N ALA A 85 11.70 1.27 2.31
CA ALA A 85 11.60 0.01 1.60
C ALA A 85 12.10 -1.17 2.45
N LYS A 86 13.22 -0.97 3.16
CA LYS A 86 13.78 -1.96 4.08
C LYS A 86 12.85 -2.26 5.26
N GLU A 87 12.26 -1.24 5.88
CA GLU A 87 11.29 -1.44 6.97
C GLU A 87 10.08 -2.27 6.53
N ILE A 88 9.59 -2.05 5.30
CA ILE A 88 8.49 -2.85 4.73
C ILE A 88 8.93 -4.30 4.54
N GLU A 89 10.12 -4.54 4.02
CA GLU A 89 10.66 -5.88 3.81
C GLU A 89 10.82 -6.65 5.13
N ASP A 90 11.40 -6.00 6.14
CA ASP A 90 11.56 -6.59 7.48
C ASP A 90 10.20 -6.97 8.10
N LEU A 91 9.19 -6.11 7.95
CA LEU A 91 7.83 -6.38 8.43
C LEU A 91 7.16 -7.55 7.68
N LYS A 92 7.38 -7.64 6.36
CA LYS A 92 6.89 -8.76 5.54
C LYS A 92 7.52 -10.07 5.96
N ASN A 93 8.84 -10.10 6.12
CA ASN A 93 9.59 -11.28 6.54
C ASN A 93 9.14 -11.75 7.93
N LYS A 94 8.97 -10.82 8.87
CA LYS A 94 8.45 -11.15 10.21
C LYS A 94 7.06 -11.76 10.15
N THR A 95 6.14 -11.14 9.41
CA THR A 95 4.76 -11.62 9.28
C THR A 95 4.70 -13.00 8.63
N LEU A 96 5.59 -13.28 7.66
CA LEU A 96 5.71 -14.59 7.04
C LEU A 96 6.16 -15.65 8.05
N VAL A 97 7.21 -15.38 8.83
CA VAL A 97 7.68 -16.29 9.88
C VAL A 97 6.57 -16.59 10.89
N ASP A 98 5.90 -15.56 11.40
CA ASP A 98 4.79 -15.71 12.35
C ASP A 98 3.65 -16.58 11.76
N SER A 99 3.36 -16.42 10.46
CA SER A 99 2.33 -17.24 9.78
C SER A 99 2.74 -18.70 9.63
N ILE A 100 4.00 -18.97 9.29
CA ILE A 100 4.55 -20.32 9.18
C ILE A 100 4.55 -21.00 10.55
N GLU A 101 4.93 -20.30 11.62
CA GLU A 101 4.90 -20.84 12.98
C GLU A 101 3.47 -21.23 13.39
N ALA A 102 2.49 -20.36 13.11
CA ALA A 102 1.08 -20.65 13.38
C ALA A 102 0.57 -21.87 12.60
N ASP A 103 0.91 -21.97 11.31
CA ASP A 103 0.52 -23.11 10.46
C ASP A 103 1.18 -24.41 10.92
N LEU A 104 2.45 -24.37 11.33
CA LEU A 104 3.15 -25.52 11.90
C LEU A 104 2.55 -25.95 13.25
N ALA A 105 2.21 -25.01 14.12
CA ALA A 105 1.54 -25.29 15.39
C ALA A 105 0.17 -25.94 15.16
N LYS A 106 -0.58 -25.42 14.18
CA LYS A 106 -1.87 -25.99 13.77
C LYS A 106 -1.69 -27.41 13.24
N LEU A 107 -0.74 -27.64 12.33
CA LEU A 107 -0.44 -28.98 11.80
C LEU A 107 -0.08 -29.95 12.93
N LYS A 108 0.79 -29.55 13.86
CA LYS A 108 1.17 -30.38 15.01
C LYS A 108 -0.02 -30.82 15.87
N SER A 109 -0.98 -29.92 16.09
CA SER A 109 -2.17 -30.19 16.90
C SER A 109 -3.22 -31.04 16.20
N GLN A 110 -3.34 -30.93 14.87
CA GLN A 110 -4.34 -31.64 14.07
C GLN A 110 -3.85 -33.01 13.59
N ASP A 111 -2.58 -33.10 13.17
CA ASP A 111 -1.96 -34.30 12.67
C ASP A 111 -0.46 -34.33 13.03
N THR A 112 -0.18 -34.92 14.19
CA THR A 112 1.19 -35.08 14.67
C THR A 112 2.03 -35.97 13.75
N ALA A 113 1.44 -36.94 13.03
CA ALA A 113 2.19 -37.80 12.12
C ALA A 113 2.67 -37.02 10.89
N ALA A 114 1.78 -36.27 10.25
CA ALA A 114 2.11 -35.39 9.12
C ALA A 114 3.14 -34.32 9.50
N TYR A 115 3.03 -33.76 10.71
CA TYR A 115 4.03 -32.82 11.23
C TYR A 115 5.43 -33.44 11.33
N GLN A 116 5.54 -34.67 11.86
CA GLN A 116 6.83 -35.37 11.98
C GLN A 116 7.41 -35.75 10.62
N GLU A 117 6.57 -36.12 9.65
CA GLU A 117 7.01 -36.36 8.27
C GLU A 117 7.56 -35.10 7.62
N LEU A 118 6.86 -33.97 7.79
CA LEU A 118 7.32 -32.67 7.29
C LEU A 118 8.69 -32.30 7.86
N LEU A 119 8.90 -32.47 9.17
CA LEU A 119 10.19 -32.21 9.82
C LEU A 119 11.31 -33.09 9.24
N LYS A 120 11.05 -34.39 9.04
CA LYS A 120 12.04 -35.31 8.44
C LYS A 120 12.42 -34.93 7.01
N ARG A 121 11.48 -34.37 6.25
CA ARG A 121 11.73 -33.91 4.87
C ARG A 121 12.56 -32.63 4.84
N LEU A 122 12.35 -31.73 5.79
CA LEU A 122 13.07 -30.46 5.88
C LEU A 122 14.47 -30.59 6.52
N SER A 123 14.73 -31.66 7.27
CA SER A 123 16.03 -31.94 7.87
C SER A 123 17.00 -32.73 6.97
N ARG A 124 16.63 -32.98 5.71
CA ARG A 124 17.48 -33.60 4.68
C ARG A 124 18.19 -32.53 3.87
#